data_AF-A0A9X0QVS1-F1
#
_entry.id   AF-A0A9X0QVS1-F1
#
_cell.length_a   1.000
_cell.length_b   1.000
_cell.length_c   1.000
_cell.angle_alpha   90.00
_cell.angle_beta   90.00
_cell.angle_gamma   90.00
#
_symmetry.space_group_name_H-M   'P 1'
#
loop_
_entity.id
_entity.type
_entity.pdbx_description
1 polymer ?
#
loop_
_entity_poly.entity_id
_entity_poly.type
_entity_poly.pdbx_seq_one_letter_code
_entity_poly.pdbx_strand_id
1 'polypeptide(L)'
;MPLSLRILLVASILVPLLFLLGTALYDRQQLTAQAYADADRLSAIAKEHALKVVETNALVLDRIEDRIRGLSWDQIDAEAEPIQRWMVLLDEAVAQSISLHLVRPDARVALLSIAWPTPPLDLSTRGYFRSLVAGERGLVFGPPRLSRLTGIVTFVMARRRETAEGRFDGAVIGSILPGYFQAQWHAMDPEGRATFTLLRTDGQILASHPTKDGNGLFDPPEPGSVPAAVLHPSEAGVAIQRFGERQEWLTAFRKVGEHPLVVSVTVSMDRVAGEWLRNTALTGSICLVVALALSLTTALAIRRWRSEQRVQARLSVTADELRGEIARRETAEAGLMQAQRLEALGRLTGGIAHDFNNLLTAILGTVHLLERHIGAAADDRVRKLLGVARDAVQRGAKLNASLLAFARRQRLHTESLDANELVQGFTPLIQRALGEAVTLALVLDPELPACRADAAQLEAALLNLAINARDAMPRGGTVTLTTRPARLDQTLLASNPDAKPGDYVAISLRDVGTGMPAAVLERVFEPFFTTKPQGKGTGLGLSQVFGFIRQLGGHVAIDSTPGEGSVVTLYLPEAEELPAAPRRPAPCCRPRPSPAWLAPPSWWSRMTSGCGRWRRRRCAMPAIG
;
A
#
# COMPACT_ATOMS: atom_id res chain seq x y z
N MET A 1 -1.94 1.79 0.51
CA MET A 1 -0.88 2.02 1.53
C MET A 1 -0.04 3.18 1.03
N PRO A 2 0.12 4.26 1.81
CA PRO A 2 0.81 5.46 1.34
C PRO A 2 2.28 5.15 1.04
N LEU A 3 2.83 5.86 0.04
CA LEU A 3 4.21 5.71 -0.41
C LEU A 3 5.21 5.92 0.75
N SER A 4 4.90 6.86 1.65
CA SER A 4 5.70 7.16 2.85
C SER A 4 5.91 5.94 3.75
N LEU A 5 4.87 5.16 4.05
CA LEU A 5 4.98 3.96 4.88
C LEU A 5 5.75 2.82 4.20
N ARG A 6 5.73 2.75 2.87
CA ARG A 6 6.55 1.78 2.11
C ARG A 6 8.02 2.15 2.15
N ILE A 7 8.33 3.44 1.96
CA ILE A 7 9.70 3.96 2.07
C ILE A 7 10.24 3.70 3.48
N LEU A 8 9.45 3.94 4.53
CA LEU A 8 9.86 3.73 5.92
C LEU A 8 10.18 2.27 6.23
N LEU A 9 9.42 1.32 5.68
CA LEU A 9 9.67 -0.11 5.82
C LEU A 9 10.94 -0.56 5.08
N VAL A 10 11.21 -0.01 3.90
CA VAL A 10 12.46 -0.28 3.19
C VAL A 10 13.64 0.33 3.94
N ALA A 11 13.49 1.57 4.41
CA ALA A 11 14.51 2.28 5.17
C ALA A 11 14.86 1.59 6.50
N SER A 12 13.89 0.96 7.18
CA SER A 12 14.12 0.24 8.44
C SER A 12 15.07 -0.95 8.31
N ILE A 13 15.28 -1.46 7.09
CA ILE A 13 16.21 -2.54 6.78
C ILE A 13 17.46 -2.00 6.08
N LEU A 14 17.28 -1.10 5.11
CA LEU A 14 18.36 -0.58 4.28
C LEU A 14 19.36 0.25 5.10
N VAL A 15 18.90 1.09 6.02
CA VAL A 15 19.78 1.97 6.81
C VAL A 15 20.73 1.15 7.71
N PRO A 16 20.25 0.18 8.53
CA PRO A 16 21.14 -0.68 9.30
C PRO A 16 22.09 -1.52 8.42
N LEU A 17 21.63 -1.98 7.25
CA LEU A 17 22.45 -2.76 6.34
C LEU A 17 23.60 -1.93 5.74
N LEU A 18 23.31 -0.71 5.30
CA LEU A 18 24.32 0.21 4.77
C LEU A 18 25.31 0.62 5.87
N PHE A 19 24.83 0.84 7.09
CA PHE A 19 25.68 1.12 8.24
C PHE A 19 26.64 -0.06 8.51
N LEU A 20 26.11 -1.29 8.56
CA LEU A 20 26.92 -2.50 8.74
C LEU A 20 27.98 -2.65 7.65
N LEU A 21 27.60 -2.44 6.38
CA LEU A 21 28.52 -2.52 5.26
C LEU A 21 29.63 -1.46 5.38
N GLY A 22 29.27 -0.22 5.70
CA GLY A 22 30.23 0.87 5.90
C GLY A 22 31.20 0.57 7.03
N THR A 23 30.70 0.13 8.19
CA THR A 23 31.54 -0.23 9.34
C THR A 23 32.43 -1.43 9.05
N ALA A 24 31.92 -2.45 8.35
CA ALA A 24 32.70 -3.64 8.02
C ALA A 24 33.85 -3.31 7.05
N LEU A 25 33.60 -2.46 6.05
CA LEU A 25 34.66 -2.01 5.12
C LEU A 25 35.70 -1.15 5.83
N TYR A 26 35.26 -0.23 6.69
CA TYR A 26 36.16 0.62 7.48
C TYR A 26 37.01 -0.19 8.45
N ASP A 27 36.41 -1.11 9.20
CA ASP A 27 37.11 -1.98 10.15
C ASP A 27 38.15 -2.87 9.45
N ARG A 28 37.81 -3.41 8.27
CA ARG A 28 38.76 -4.19 7.46
C ARG A 28 39.98 -3.36 7.07
N GLN A 29 39.78 -2.12 6.61
CA GLN A 29 40.88 -1.24 6.23
C GLN A 29 41.74 -0.88 7.44
N GLN A 30 41.12 -0.57 8.58
CA GLN A 30 41.81 -0.25 9.83
C GLN A 30 42.64 -1.42 10.35
N LEU A 31 42.05 -2.61 10.51
CA LEU A 31 42.75 -3.80 11.00
C LEU A 31 43.91 -4.18 10.09
N THR A 32 43.71 -4.06 8.78
CA THR A 32 44.79 -4.30 7.81
C THR A 32 45.91 -3.28 8.00
N ALA A 33 45.61 -1.97 8.01
CA ALA A 33 46.60 -0.91 8.17
C ALA A 33 47.36 -1.01 9.51
N GLN A 34 46.67 -1.38 10.59
CA GLN A 34 47.28 -1.62 11.91
C GLN A 34 48.25 -2.79 11.84
N ALA A 35 47.88 -3.91 11.21
CA ALA A 35 48.78 -5.05 11.04
C ALA A 35 50.07 -4.68 10.27
N TYR A 36 49.97 -3.82 9.23
CA TYR A 36 51.15 -3.28 8.54
C TYR A 36 52.03 -2.43 9.47
N ALA A 37 51.42 -1.46 10.16
CA ALA A 37 52.15 -0.56 11.03
C ALA A 37 52.85 -1.30 12.19
N ASP A 38 52.16 -2.28 12.79
CA ASP A 38 52.71 -3.07 13.89
C ASP A 38 53.83 -4.00 13.41
N ALA A 39 53.66 -4.70 12.29
CA ALA A 39 54.72 -5.55 11.73
C ALA A 39 55.97 -4.72 11.38
N ASP A 40 55.79 -3.55 10.76
CA ASP A 40 56.88 -2.65 10.42
C ASP A 40 57.61 -2.13 11.68
N ARG A 41 56.86 -1.64 12.66
CA ARG A 41 57.41 -1.15 13.94
C ARG A 41 58.16 -2.24 14.70
N LEU A 42 57.58 -3.44 14.81
CA LEU A 42 58.21 -4.58 15.48
C LEU A 42 59.49 -5.00 14.76
N SER A 43 59.50 -5.00 13.42
CA SER A 43 60.71 -5.32 12.65
C SER A 43 61.83 -4.31 12.88
N ALA A 44 61.50 -3.01 13.04
CA ALA A 44 62.47 -1.96 13.34
C ALA A 44 63.11 -2.17 14.72
N ILE A 45 62.30 -2.40 15.76
CA ILE A 45 62.79 -2.66 17.12
C ILE A 45 63.64 -3.94 17.15
N ALA A 46 63.18 -4.99 16.48
CA ALA A 46 63.90 -6.26 16.40
C ALA A 46 65.24 -6.13 15.64
N LYS A 47 65.29 -5.31 14.57
CA LYS A 47 66.54 -4.97 13.87
C LYS A 47 67.52 -4.22 14.78
N GLU A 48 67.07 -3.20 15.50
CA GLU A 48 67.94 -2.43 16.42
C GLU A 48 68.51 -3.33 17.50
N HIS A 49 67.68 -4.22 18.05
CA HIS A 49 68.13 -5.20 19.01
C HIS A 49 69.19 -6.16 18.42
N ALA A 50 68.92 -6.71 17.23
CA ALA A 50 69.86 -7.62 16.58
C ALA A 50 71.18 -6.95 16.22
N LEU A 51 71.13 -5.70 15.74
CA LEU A 51 72.33 -4.92 15.44
C LEU A 51 73.16 -4.72 16.71
N LYS A 52 72.55 -4.30 17.81
CA LYS A 52 73.23 -4.11 19.09
C LYS A 52 73.89 -5.39 19.60
N VAL A 53 73.22 -6.54 19.45
CA VAL A 53 73.80 -7.85 19.81
C VAL A 53 75.03 -8.15 18.96
N VAL A 54 74.94 -7.96 17.65
CA VAL A 54 76.05 -8.23 16.74
C VAL A 54 77.23 -7.29 17.03
N GLU A 55 76.99 -5.99 17.15
CA GLU A 55 78.03 -4.99 17.44
C GLU A 55 78.70 -5.21 18.80
N THR A 56 77.92 -5.53 19.84
CA THR A 56 78.47 -5.81 21.17
C THR A 56 79.37 -7.04 21.14
N ASN A 57 78.95 -8.13 20.49
CA ASN A 57 79.81 -9.31 20.34
C ASN A 57 81.00 -9.05 19.41
N ALA A 58 80.84 -8.22 18.38
CA ALA A 58 81.93 -7.88 17.46
C ALA A 58 83.05 -7.18 18.22
N LEU A 59 82.69 -6.25 19.12
CA LEU A 59 83.64 -5.57 20.01
C LEU A 59 84.37 -6.53 20.95
N VAL A 60 83.73 -7.61 21.39
CA VAL A 60 84.38 -8.65 22.20
C VAL A 60 85.45 -9.38 21.39
N LEU A 61 85.13 -9.75 20.14
CA LEU A 61 86.09 -10.38 19.24
C LEU A 61 87.25 -9.43 18.91
N ASP A 62 86.95 -8.13 18.69
CA ASP A 62 87.94 -7.07 18.51
C ASP A 62 88.91 -6.98 19.68
N ARG A 63 88.39 -6.98 20.91
CA ARG A 63 89.23 -6.96 22.11
C ARG A 63 90.16 -8.16 22.15
N ILE A 64 89.65 -9.37 21.86
CA ILE A 64 90.47 -10.59 21.84
C ILE A 64 91.59 -10.47 20.80
N GLU A 65 91.24 -10.01 19.61
CA GLU A 65 92.20 -9.79 18.54
C GLU A 65 93.27 -8.75 18.92
N ASP A 66 92.88 -7.63 19.53
CA ASP A 66 93.78 -6.60 20.05
C ASP A 66 94.74 -7.16 21.10
N ARG A 67 94.26 -8.02 22.01
CA ARG A 67 95.08 -8.62 23.08
C ARG A 67 96.17 -9.54 22.53
N ILE A 68 95.91 -10.22 21.42
CA ILE A 68 96.86 -11.17 20.80
C ILE A 68 97.54 -10.63 19.54
N ARG A 69 97.35 -9.34 19.24
CA ARG A 69 97.89 -8.71 18.04
C ARG A 69 99.42 -8.76 18.05
N GLY A 70 100.00 -9.27 16.97
CA GLY A 70 101.45 -9.36 16.78
C GLY A 70 102.13 -10.54 17.52
N LEU A 71 101.39 -11.34 18.29
CA LEU A 71 101.94 -12.54 18.94
C LEU A 71 101.99 -13.72 17.96
N SER A 72 103.07 -14.50 18.00
CA SER A 72 103.14 -15.81 17.32
C SER A 72 102.32 -16.86 18.08
N TRP A 73 101.99 -17.97 17.43
CA TRP A 73 101.30 -19.07 18.11
C TRP A 73 102.09 -19.67 19.26
N ASP A 74 103.43 -19.71 19.18
CA ASP A 74 104.28 -20.17 20.30
C ASP A 74 104.19 -19.23 21.51
N GLN A 75 104.08 -17.92 21.27
CA GLN A 75 103.88 -16.93 22.34
C GLN A 75 102.47 -17.02 22.94
N ILE A 76 101.44 -17.23 22.11
CA ILE A 76 100.07 -17.46 22.56
C ILE A 76 100.00 -18.73 23.41
N ASP A 77 100.71 -19.79 23.02
CA ASP A 77 100.77 -21.05 23.77
C ASP A 77 101.49 -20.89 25.12
N ALA A 78 102.55 -20.09 25.17
CA ALA A 78 103.25 -19.74 26.40
C ALA A 78 102.37 -18.92 27.38
N GLU A 79 101.49 -18.07 26.85
CA GLU A 79 100.55 -17.23 27.63
C GLU A 79 99.10 -17.77 27.62
N ALA A 80 98.90 -19.06 27.30
CA ALA A 80 97.59 -19.64 27.08
C ALA A 80 96.64 -19.51 28.28
N GLU A 81 97.13 -19.75 29.50
CA GLU A 81 96.31 -19.69 30.73
C GLU A 81 95.89 -18.26 31.10
N PRO A 82 96.78 -17.24 31.11
CA PRO A 82 96.36 -15.84 31.27
C PRO A 82 95.36 -15.36 30.21
N ILE A 83 95.60 -15.70 28.93
CA ILE A 83 94.70 -15.30 27.83
C ILE A 83 93.33 -15.97 28.01
N GLN A 84 93.30 -17.27 28.35
CA GLN A 84 92.04 -17.99 28.56
C GLN A 84 91.24 -17.40 29.74
N ARG A 85 91.88 -17.10 30.88
CA ARG A 85 91.20 -16.46 32.02
C ARG A 85 90.61 -15.11 31.66
N TRP A 86 91.33 -14.33 30.85
CA TRP A 86 90.81 -13.05 30.38
C TRP A 86 89.66 -13.21 29.38
N MET A 87 89.69 -14.24 28.52
CA MET A 87 88.55 -14.60 27.67
C MET A 87 87.32 -15.00 28.50
N VAL A 88 87.48 -15.72 29.62
CA VAL A 88 86.37 -16.04 30.54
C VAL A 88 85.73 -14.75 31.06
N LEU A 89 86.53 -13.80 31.54
CA LEU A 89 86.03 -12.52 32.06
C LEU A 89 85.31 -11.70 30.99
N LEU A 90 85.76 -11.76 29.73
CA LEU A 90 85.07 -11.11 28.61
C LEU A 90 83.73 -11.78 28.28
N ASP A 91 83.68 -13.11 28.31
CA ASP A 91 82.46 -13.89 28.04
C ASP A 91 81.40 -13.64 29.12
N GLU A 92 81.80 -13.60 30.41
CA GLU A 92 80.93 -13.27 31.53
C GLU A 92 80.37 -11.83 31.49
N ALA A 93 81.10 -10.91 30.86
CA ALA A 93 80.65 -9.52 30.72
C ALA A 93 79.50 -9.36 29.71
N VAL A 94 79.15 -10.41 28.96
CA VAL A 94 78.25 -10.34 27.81
C VAL A 94 77.19 -11.45 27.87
N ALA A 95 76.00 -11.10 28.36
CA ALA A 95 74.91 -12.05 28.64
C ALA A 95 74.41 -12.88 27.43
N GLN A 96 74.71 -12.43 26.20
CA GLN A 96 74.26 -13.08 24.97
C GLN A 96 75.25 -14.09 24.35
N SER A 97 76.47 -14.18 24.89
CA SER A 97 77.51 -15.14 24.45
C SER A 97 77.51 -16.38 25.34
N ILE A 98 77.85 -17.54 24.76
CA ILE A 98 78.02 -18.80 25.50
C ILE A 98 79.48 -19.25 25.52
N SER A 99 80.27 -18.87 24.52
CA SER A 99 81.67 -19.27 24.46
C SER A 99 82.46 -18.46 23.44
N LEU A 100 83.70 -18.13 23.80
CA LEU A 100 84.70 -17.50 22.96
C LEU A 100 85.78 -18.52 22.63
N HIS A 101 86.20 -18.56 21.36
CA HIS A 101 87.19 -19.50 20.84
C HIS A 101 88.29 -18.75 20.12
N LEU A 102 89.54 -19.16 20.37
CA LEU A 102 90.68 -18.82 19.54
C LEU A 102 91.10 -20.06 18.75
N VAL A 103 91.14 -19.94 17.43
CA VAL A 103 91.32 -21.06 16.50
C VAL A 103 92.56 -20.87 15.66
N ARG A 104 93.35 -21.92 15.52
CA ARG A 104 94.58 -21.95 14.73
C ARG A 104 94.32 -21.98 13.22
N PRO A 105 95.33 -21.68 12.39
CA PRO A 105 95.25 -21.83 10.94
C PRO A 105 94.90 -23.26 10.47
N ASP A 106 95.26 -24.27 11.25
CA ASP A 106 94.98 -25.69 11.00
C ASP A 106 93.58 -26.14 11.46
N ALA A 107 92.69 -25.19 11.81
CA ALA A 107 91.32 -25.39 12.27
C ALA A 107 91.16 -26.01 13.67
N ARG A 108 92.24 -26.22 14.42
CA ARG A 108 92.15 -26.67 15.82
C ARG A 108 91.87 -25.50 16.76
N VAL A 109 90.96 -25.70 17.70
CA VAL A 109 90.70 -24.70 18.76
C VAL A 109 91.86 -24.70 19.74
N ALA A 110 92.55 -23.57 19.86
CA ALA A 110 93.66 -23.38 20.79
C ALA A 110 93.19 -23.03 22.20
N LEU A 111 92.28 -22.05 22.31
CA LEU A 111 91.75 -21.57 23.59
C LEU A 111 90.23 -21.50 23.55
N LEU A 112 89.60 -21.76 24.69
CA LEU A 112 88.16 -21.74 24.88
C LEU A 112 87.81 -21.08 26.22
N SER A 113 86.84 -20.16 26.24
CA SER A 113 86.41 -19.51 27.50
C SER A 113 85.77 -20.51 28.48
N ILE A 114 85.04 -21.51 28.00
CA ILE A 114 84.25 -22.41 28.87
C ILE A 114 84.96 -23.68 29.35
N ALA A 115 86.16 -24.00 28.85
CA ALA A 115 86.88 -25.20 29.29
C ALA A 115 88.41 -25.04 29.22
N TRP A 116 89.06 -25.45 30.32
CA TRP A 116 90.51 -25.49 30.47
C TRP A 116 90.96 -26.80 31.14
N PRO A 117 91.95 -27.54 30.61
CA PRO A 117 92.59 -27.33 29.31
C PRO A 117 91.59 -27.51 28.15
N THR A 118 91.84 -26.84 27.03
CA THR A 118 90.93 -26.85 25.89
C THR A 118 90.83 -28.26 25.27
N PRO A 119 89.62 -28.83 25.13
CA PRO A 119 89.45 -30.15 24.55
C PRO A 119 89.82 -30.14 23.06
N PRO A 120 90.26 -31.28 22.48
CA PRO A 120 90.60 -31.34 21.07
C PRO A 120 89.34 -31.15 20.21
N LEU A 121 89.21 -29.96 19.64
CA LEU A 121 88.11 -29.57 18.77
C LEU A 121 88.65 -29.18 17.40
N ASP A 122 88.09 -29.79 16.36
CA ASP A 122 88.41 -29.51 14.96
C ASP A 122 87.22 -28.83 14.25
N LEU A 123 87.52 -27.71 13.59
CA LEU A 123 86.57 -26.89 12.84
C LEU A 123 86.77 -26.97 11.32
N SER A 124 87.64 -27.84 10.81
CA SER A 124 87.96 -27.99 9.38
C SER A 124 86.72 -28.25 8.49
N THR A 125 85.75 -29.00 9.02
CA THR A 125 84.49 -29.35 8.34
C THR A 125 83.45 -28.22 8.35
N ARG A 126 83.71 -27.13 9.07
CA ARG A 126 82.74 -26.05 9.27
C ARG A 126 82.75 -25.08 8.10
N GLY A 127 81.57 -24.87 7.51
CA GLY A 127 81.40 -23.96 6.36
C GLY A 127 81.93 -22.54 6.63
N TYR A 128 81.58 -21.96 7.79
CA TYR A 128 82.04 -20.63 8.17
C TYR A 128 83.57 -20.54 8.30
N PHE A 129 84.25 -21.60 8.73
CA PHE A 129 85.71 -21.59 8.86
C PHE A 129 86.38 -21.67 7.49
N ARG A 130 85.84 -22.50 6.59
CA ARG A 130 86.30 -22.57 5.19
C ARG A 130 86.12 -21.23 4.46
N SER A 131 85.02 -20.52 4.71
CA SER A 131 84.80 -19.15 4.25
C SER A 131 85.90 -18.19 4.72
N LEU A 132 86.24 -18.24 6.02
CA LEU A 132 87.32 -17.43 6.56
C LEU A 132 88.65 -17.77 5.91
N VAL A 133 89.01 -19.05 5.74
CA VAL A 133 90.24 -19.48 5.06
C VAL A 133 90.28 -18.97 3.61
N ALA A 134 89.15 -19.04 2.90
CA ALA A 134 88.99 -18.61 1.50
C ALA A 134 89.14 -17.08 1.30
N GLY A 135 89.26 -16.30 2.37
CA GLY A 135 89.53 -14.87 2.30
C GLY A 135 88.30 -13.97 2.49
N GLU A 136 87.19 -14.52 2.99
CA GLU A 136 86.03 -13.72 3.35
C GLU A 136 86.39 -12.75 4.50
N ARG A 137 86.20 -11.45 4.25
CA ARG A 137 86.53 -10.36 5.18
C ARG A 137 85.29 -9.92 5.94
N GLY A 138 85.46 -9.48 7.19
CA GLY A 138 84.37 -9.07 8.07
C GLY A 138 83.87 -10.21 8.98
N LEU A 139 82.64 -10.07 9.47
CA LEU A 139 82.01 -11.06 10.35
C LEU A 139 81.31 -12.13 9.51
N VAL A 140 81.68 -13.39 9.74
CA VAL A 140 81.04 -14.56 9.12
C VAL A 140 80.15 -15.25 10.14
N PHE A 141 78.91 -15.54 9.75
CA PHE A 141 77.93 -16.20 10.61
C PHE A 141 77.76 -17.65 10.20
N GLY A 142 77.76 -18.59 11.14
CA GLY A 142 77.49 -20.00 10.90
C GLY A 142 76.05 -20.40 11.22
N PRO A 143 75.54 -21.53 10.69
CA PRO A 143 74.21 -22.02 11.03
C PRO A 143 74.13 -22.45 12.51
N PRO A 144 72.94 -22.42 13.13
CA PRO A 144 72.71 -22.93 14.47
C PRO A 144 73.06 -24.41 14.58
N ARG A 145 73.81 -24.77 15.61
CA ARG A 145 74.24 -26.14 15.86
C ARG A 145 74.25 -26.45 17.35
N LEU A 146 73.96 -27.70 17.67
CA LEU A 146 74.11 -28.23 19.01
C LEU A 146 75.59 -28.30 19.39
N SER A 147 75.98 -27.59 20.44
CA SER A 147 77.32 -27.70 21.00
C SER A 147 77.51 -29.07 21.62
N ARG A 148 78.60 -29.77 21.26
CA ARG A 148 78.96 -31.07 21.86
C ARG A 148 79.42 -30.94 23.31
N LEU A 149 79.87 -29.75 23.71
CA LEU A 149 80.37 -29.48 25.05
C LEU A 149 79.25 -29.09 26.01
N THR A 150 78.40 -28.15 25.60
CA THR A 150 77.36 -27.59 26.48
C THR A 150 75.99 -28.23 26.27
N GLY A 151 75.76 -28.94 25.16
CA GLY A 151 74.44 -29.45 24.79
C GLY A 151 73.43 -28.36 24.43
N ILE A 152 73.88 -27.11 24.24
CA ILE A 152 73.03 -25.96 23.92
C ILE A 152 73.19 -25.61 22.44
N VAL A 153 72.11 -25.23 21.79
CA VAL A 153 72.14 -24.76 20.40
C VAL A 153 72.66 -23.33 20.34
N THR A 154 73.69 -23.12 19.54
CA THR A 154 74.30 -21.81 19.31
C THR A 154 74.54 -21.62 17.83
N PHE A 155 74.48 -20.38 17.36
CA PHE A 155 75.08 -20.03 16.08
C PHE A 155 76.36 -19.27 16.33
N VAL A 156 77.30 -19.34 15.39
CA VAL A 156 78.61 -18.72 15.58
C VAL A 156 78.70 -17.42 14.81
N MET A 157 79.44 -16.48 15.38
CA MET A 157 79.95 -15.30 14.71
C MET A 157 81.47 -15.38 14.76
N ALA A 158 82.10 -15.38 13.60
CA ALA A 158 83.51 -15.64 13.46
C ALA A 158 84.18 -14.49 12.69
N ARG A 159 85.42 -14.20 13.08
CA ARG A 159 86.26 -13.21 12.41
C ARG A 159 87.60 -13.83 12.04
N ARG A 160 88.10 -13.43 10.87
CA ARG A 160 89.42 -13.80 10.37
C ARG A 160 90.51 -13.08 11.17
N ARG A 161 91.48 -13.82 11.69
CA ARG A 161 92.74 -13.27 12.21
C ARG A 161 93.76 -13.26 11.10
N GLU A 162 94.52 -12.17 10.98
CA GLU A 162 95.52 -12.00 9.93
C GLU A 162 96.91 -11.72 10.49
N THR A 163 97.94 -12.19 9.80
CA THR A 163 99.32 -11.75 10.07
C THR A 163 99.51 -10.30 9.60
N ALA A 164 100.63 -9.67 9.98
CA ALA A 164 101.02 -8.35 9.45
C ALA A 164 101.11 -8.29 7.91
N GLU A 165 101.26 -9.45 7.26
CA GLU A 165 101.31 -9.61 5.80
C GLU A 165 99.93 -9.87 5.16
N GLY A 166 98.84 -9.84 5.96
CA GLY A 166 97.46 -10.10 5.50
C GLY A 166 97.15 -11.58 5.22
N ARG A 167 98.01 -12.52 5.66
CA ARG A 167 97.77 -13.96 5.51
C ARG A 167 96.84 -14.48 6.60
N PHE A 168 96.09 -15.53 6.30
CA PHE A 168 95.22 -16.18 7.28
C PHE A 168 96.05 -16.72 8.44
N ASP A 169 95.78 -16.25 9.66
CA ASP A 169 96.48 -16.66 10.88
C ASP A 169 95.49 -17.17 11.94
N GLY A 170 94.45 -17.86 11.49
CA GLY A 170 93.41 -18.42 12.34
C GLY A 170 92.17 -17.52 12.45
N ALA A 171 91.39 -17.75 13.50
CA ALA A 171 90.11 -17.07 13.68
C ALA A 171 89.77 -16.85 15.15
N VAL A 172 89.00 -15.80 15.41
CA VAL A 172 88.36 -15.55 16.70
C VAL A 172 86.86 -15.78 16.53
N ILE A 173 86.25 -16.59 17.39
CA ILE A 173 84.85 -17.02 17.24
C ILE A 173 84.08 -16.80 18.54
N GLY A 174 82.92 -16.16 18.45
CA GLY A 174 81.92 -16.10 19.51
C GLY A 174 80.70 -16.94 19.18
N SER A 175 80.19 -17.68 20.14
CA SER A 175 78.94 -18.43 20.03
C SER A 175 77.79 -17.63 20.65
N ILE A 176 76.77 -17.32 19.85
CA ILE A 176 75.59 -16.54 20.26
C ILE A 176 74.42 -17.49 20.52
N LEU A 177 73.66 -17.22 21.58
CA LEU A 177 72.47 -17.98 21.96
C LEU A 177 71.22 -17.50 21.17
N PRO A 178 70.57 -18.34 20.34
CA PRO A 178 69.26 -18.00 19.73
C PRO A 178 68.19 -17.65 20.77
N GLY A 179 68.22 -18.32 21.93
CA GLY A 179 67.32 -18.10 23.05
C GLY A 179 67.30 -16.66 23.59
N TYR A 180 68.41 -15.93 23.45
CA TYR A 180 68.47 -14.52 23.84
C TYR A 180 67.52 -13.66 22.99
N PHE A 181 67.52 -13.86 21.67
CA PHE A 181 66.58 -13.20 20.77
C PHE A 181 65.13 -13.63 21.04
N GLN A 182 64.92 -14.93 21.26
CA GLN A 182 63.60 -15.48 21.51
C GLN A 182 62.96 -14.91 22.77
N ALA A 183 63.70 -14.79 23.87
CA ALA A 183 63.21 -14.21 25.11
C ALA A 183 62.78 -12.75 24.92
N GLN A 184 63.57 -11.97 24.18
CA GLN A 184 63.25 -10.58 23.94
C GLN A 184 62.08 -10.40 22.97
N TRP A 185 61.99 -11.22 21.92
CA TRP A 185 60.84 -11.20 21.01
C TRP A 185 59.55 -11.66 21.70
N HIS A 186 59.63 -12.65 22.60
CA HIS A 186 58.49 -13.05 23.43
C HIS A 186 58.00 -11.90 24.32
N ALA A 187 58.92 -11.10 24.89
CA ALA A 187 58.54 -9.92 25.67
C ALA A 187 57.89 -8.81 24.82
N MET A 188 58.25 -8.70 23.53
CA MET A 188 57.63 -7.75 22.59
C MET A 188 56.24 -8.18 22.15
N ASP A 189 56.00 -9.49 22.01
CA ASP A 189 54.71 -10.06 21.60
C ASP A 189 54.39 -11.33 22.40
N PRO A 190 53.90 -11.18 23.65
CA PRO A 190 53.65 -12.32 24.55
C PRO A 190 52.57 -13.28 24.04
N GLU A 191 51.66 -12.77 23.21
CA GLU A 191 50.54 -13.53 22.65
C GLU A 191 50.94 -14.37 21.44
N GLY A 192 52.17 -14.21 20.92
CA GLY A 192 52.67 -14.95 19.76
C GLY A 192 51.88 -14.64 18.49
N ARG A 193 51.43 -13.39 18.34
CA ARG A 193 50.70 -12.93 17.16
C ARG A 193 51.60 -12.79 15.94
N ALA A 194 52.87 -12.50 16.13
CA ALA A 194 53.86 -12.36 15.07
C ALA A 194 54.93 -13.45 15.19
N THR A 195 55.49 -13.82 14.05
CA THR A 195 56.68 -14.68 13.99
C THR A 195 57.88 -13.83 13.66
N PHE A 196 58.79 -13.72 14.61
CA PHE A 196 60.08 -13.08 14.47
C PHE A 196 61.09 -14.09 13.96
N THR A 197 61.91 -13.70 12.99
CA THR A 197 62.96 -14.56 12.44
C THR A 197 64.20 -13.71 12.16
N LEU A 198 65.34 -14.15 12.67
CA LEU A 198 66.66 -13.68 12.26
C LEU A 198 67.21 -14.71 11.28
N LEU A 199 67.54 -14.25 10.08
CA LEU A 199 68.06 -15.08 9.01
C LEU A 199 69.26 -14.43 8.35
N ARG A 200 70.08 -15.25 7.72
CA ARG A 200 71.19 -14.81 6.89
C ARG A 200 70.67 -14.57 5.47
N THR A 201 71.32 -13.70 4.68
CA THR A 201 70.85 -13.34 3.33
C THR A 201 70.76 -14.51 2.34
N ASP A 202 71.38 -15.65 2.65
CA ASP A 202 71.25 -16.90 1.89
C ASP A 202 70.08 -17.79 2.35
N GLY A 203 69.25 -17.29 3.27
CA GLY A 203 68.04 -17.95 3.77
C GLY A 203 68.24 -18.76 5.04
N GLN A 204 69.48 -19.02 5.49
CA GLN A 204 69.69 -19.78 6.72
C GLN A 204 69.10 -19.05 7.94
N ILE A 205 68.14 -19.68 8.61
CA ILE A 205 67.56 -19.15 9.85
C ILE A 205 68.55 -19.35 11.00
N LEU A 206 68.76 -18.30 11.80
CA LEU A 206 69.63 -18.30 12.97
C LEU A 206 68.85 -18.33 14.29
N ALA A 207 67.72 -17.62 14.33
CA ALA A 207 66.79 -17.63 15.45
C ALA A 207 65.37 -17.37 14.96
N SER A 208 64.37 -17.98 15.60
CA SER A 208 62.96 -17.73 15.32
C SER A 208 62.13 -17.79 16.60
N HIS A 209 61.10 -16.96 16.72
CA HIS A 209 60.10 -17.01 17.78
C HIS A 209 58.70 -16.70 17.23
N PRO A 210 57.68 -17.53 17.48
CA PRO A 210 57.77 -18.82 18.18
C PRO A 210 58.57 -19.87 17.38
N THR A 211 59.16 -20.83 18.08
CA THR A 211 59.92 -21.94 17.47
C THR A 211 58.98 -23.10 17.14
N LYS A 212 58.94 -23.59 15.90
CA LYS A 212 58.04 -24.69 15.49
C LYS A 212 58.34 -26.02 16.20
N ASP A 213 59.62 -26.42 16.26
CA ASP A 213 60.03 -27.76 16.72
C ASP A 213 60.71 -27.75 18.11
N GLY A 214 60.79 -26.58 18.75
CA GLY A 214 61.36 -26.40 20.10
C GLY A 214 62.86 -26.68 20.26
N ASN A 215 63.50 -27.33 19.31
CA ASN A 215 64.92 -27.74 19.38
C ASN A 215 65.91 -26.60 19.11
N GLY A 216 65.46 -25.45 18.58
CA GLY A 216 66.31 -24.31 18.22
C GLY A 216 67.28 -24.57 17.04
N LEU A 217 67.21 -25.75 16.43
CA LEU A 217 67.92 -26.11 15.22
C LEU A 217 67.04 -25.76 14.02
N PHE A 218 67.64 -25.07 13.05
CA PHE A 218 66.91 -24.63 11.87
C PHE A 218 67.60 -25.20 10.64
N ASP A 219 66.95 -26.14 9.97
CA ASP A 219 67.35 -26.55 8.64
C ASP A 219 67.15 -25.38 7.67
N PRO A 220 67.90 -25.36 6.55
CA PRO A 220 67.66 -24.38 5.50
C PRO A 220 66.19 -24.39 5.09
N PRO A 221 65.53 -23.23 5.00
CA PRO A 221 64.12 -23.16 4.66
C PRO A 221 63.87 -23.75 3.26
N GLU A 222 62.70 -24.37 3.07
CA GLU A 222 62.29 -24.91 1.77
C GLU A 222 62.34 -23.81 0.68
N PRO A 223 62.80 -24.12 -0.55
CA PRO A 223 62.84 -23.14 -1.63
C PRO A 223 61.47 -22.46 -1.84
N GLY A 224 61.45 -21.13 -1.79
CA GLY A 224 60.23 -20.33 -1.93
C GLY A 224 59.45 -20.09 -0.63
N SER A 225 59.84 -20.69 0.51
CA SER A 225 59.21 -20.44 1.82
C SER A 225 59.62 -19.12 2.48
N VAL A 226 60.69 -18.48 2.00
CA VAL A 226 61.12 -17.14 2.39
C VAL A 226 60.92 -16.20 1.20
N PRO A 227 60.31 -15.01 1.36
CA PRO A 227 60.10 -14.10 0.25
C PRO A 227 61.44 -13.67 -0.37
N ALA A 228 61.52 -13.63 -1.70
CA ALA A 228 62.75 -13.23 -2.41
C ALA A 228 63.25 -11.84 -2.00
N ALA A 229 62.33 -10.93 -1.67
CA ALA A 229 62.64 -9.59 -1.15
C ALA A 229 63.38 -9.62 0.20
N VAL A 230 63.19 -10.67 1.00
CA VAL A 230 63.87 -10.87 2.29
C VAL A 230 65.28 -11.44 2.09
N LEU A 231 65.50 -12.26 1.06
CA LEU A 231 66.82 -12.82 0.71
C LEU A 231 67.72 -11.79 0.02
N HIS A 232 67.13 -10.87 -0.72
CA HIS A 232 67.82 -9.76 -1.40
C HIS A 232 67.27 -8.39 -0.93
N PRO A 233 67.47 -8.03 0.35
CA PRO A 233 66.92 -6.78 0.88
C PRO A 233 67.73 -5.58 0.37
N SER A 234 67.04 -4.51 -0.05
CA SER A 234 67.68 -3.22 -0.31
C SER A 234 68.12 -2.54 0.99
N GLU A 235 67.21 -2.41 1.96
CA GLU A 235 67.47 -1.98 3.35
C GLU A 235 66.32 -2.41 4.27
N ALA A 236 65.09 -2.10 3.87
CA ALA A 236 63.86 -2.46 4.57
C ALA A 236 62.72 -2.60 3.57
N GLY A 237 61.71 -3.38 3.92
CA GLY A 237 60.52 -3.52 3.09
C GLY A 237 59.44 -4.37 3.72
N VAL A 238 58.33 -4.44 3.01
CA VAL A 238 57.20 -5.29 3.36
C VAL A 238 56.86 -6.14 2.15
N ALA A 239 56.78 -7.44 2.37
CA ALA A 239 56.39 -8.43 1.38
C ALA A 239 55.10 -9.11 1.83
N ILE A 240 54.13 -9.21 0.94
CA ILE A 240 52.94 -10.04 1.13
C ILE A 240 53.17 -11.30 0.31
N GLN A 241 53.12 -12.46 0.95
CA GLN A 241 53.27 -13.73 0.27
C GLN A 241 52.13 -14.66 0.63
N ARG A 242 51.65 -15.38 -0.37
CA ARG A 242 50.67 -16.44 -0.20
C ARG A 242 51.40 -17.78 -0.14
N PHE A 243 51.21 -18.52 0.96
CA PHE A 243 51.69 -19.87 1.12
C PHE A 243 50.53 -20.87 0.99
N GLY A 244 50.66 -21.81 0.05
CA GLY A 244 49.62 -22.79 -0.25
C GLY A 244 48.33 -22.17 -0.82
N GLU A 245 47.20 -22.87 -0.67
CA GLU A 245 45.95 -22.49 -1.32
C GLU A 245 45.20 -21.34 -0.65
N ARG A 246 45.45 -21.02 0.64
CA ARG A 246 44.63 -20.04 1.38
C ARG A 246 45.34 -19.09 2.34
N GLN A 247 46.61 -19.30 2.68
CA GLN A 247 47.23 -18.53 3.77
C GLN A 247 48.04 -17.35 3.22
N GLU A 248 47.52 -16.14 3.39
CA GLU A 248 48.27 -14.91 3.13
C GLU A 248 49.02 -14.46 4.38
N TRP A 249 50.29 -14.15 4.19
CA TRP A 249 51.19 -13.70 5.24
C TRP A 249 51.78 -12.36 4.88
N LEU A 250 51.84 -11.49 5.88
CA LEU A 250 52.44 -10.19 5.82
C LEU A 250 53.82 -10.26 6.50
N THR A 251 54.89 -10.05 5.75
CA THR A 251 56.26 -10.10 6.26
C THR A 251 56.91 -8.73 6.12
N ALA A 252 57.13 -8.04 7.24
CA ALA A 252 58.00 -6.87 7.31
C ALA A 252 59.44 -7.33 7.55
N PHE A 253 60.41 -6.80 6.81
CA PHE A 253 61.80 -7.23 6.91
C PHE A 253 62.77 -6.05 6.85
N ARG A 254 63.91 -6.20 7.54
CA ARG A 254 64.96 -5.18 7.63
C ARG A 254 66.34 -5.80 7.70
N LYS A 255 67.28 -5.26 6.93
CA LYS A 255 68.70 -5.64 6.96
C LYS A 255 69.35 -5.16 8.27
N VAL A 256 70.21 -5.99 8.85
CA VAL A 256 70.89 -5.71 10.13
C VAL A 256 72.26 -5.08 9.86
N GLY A 257 72.28 -3.75 9.73
CA GLY A 257 73.50 -3.00 9.45
C GLY A 257 74.19 -3.46 8.15
N GLU A 258 75.52 -3.52 8.17
CA GLU A 258 76.32 -4.01 7.04
C GLU A 258 76.51 -5.53 7.03
N HIS A 259 75.89 -6.25 7.97
CA HIS A 259 76.04 -7.69 8.09
C HIS A 259 75.10 -8.42 7.12
N PRO A 260 75.44 -9.65 6.69
CA PRO A 260 74.60 -10.49 5.83
C PRO A 260 73.41 -11.08 6.61
N LEU A 261 72.75 -10.27 7.43
CA LEU A 261 71.68 -10.65 8.34
C LEU A 261 70.44 -9.81 8.09
N VAL A 262 69.29 -10.44 8.23
CA VAL A 262 67.97 -9.84 8.03
C VAL A 262 67.08 -10.28 9.18
N VAL A 263 66.36 -9.33 9.75
CA VAL A 263 65.28 -9.60 10.69
C VAL A 263 63.96 -9.46 9.95
N SER A 264 63.09 -10.45 10.07
CA SER A 264 61.74 -10.41 9.54
C SER A 264 60.71 -10.67 10.63
N VAL A 265 59.59 -9.96 10.55
CA VAL A 265 58.41 -10.11 11.40
C VAL A 265 57.23 -10.46 10.50
N THR A 266 56.64 -11.63 10.71
CA THR A 266 55.61 -12.19 9.86
C THR A 266 54.29 -12.36 10.62
N VAL A 267 53.20 -11.85 10.07
CA VAL A 267 51.85 -11.89 10.64
C VAL A 267 50.91 -12.59 9.67
N SER A 268 50.01 -13.44 10.18
CA SER A 268 49.01 -14.14 9.37
C SER A 268 47.81 -13.24 9.10
N MET A 269 47.44 -13.06 7.82
CA MET A 269 46.27 -12.29 7.43
C MET A 269 44.95 -13.00 7.78
N ASP A 270 44.97 -14.32 7.99
CA ASP A 270 43.80 -15.07 8.45
C ASP A 270 43.36 -14.63 9.85
N ARG A 271 44.31 -14.26 10.71
CA ARG A 271 43.99 -13.75 12.04
C ARG A 271 43.33 -12.38 11.96
N VAL A 272 43.83 -11.51 11.09
CA VAL A 272 43.23 -10.20 10.80
C VAL A 272 41.81 -10.39 10.25
N ALA A 273 41.61 -11.34 9.33
CA ALA A 273 40.30 -11.67 8.78
C ALA A 273 39.34 -12.28 9.82
N GLY A 274 39.84 -13.13 10.71
CA GLY A 274 39.06 -13.71 11.81
C GLY A 274 38.60 -12.66 12.82
N GLU A 275 39.47 -11.72 13.18
CA GLU A 275 39.13 -10.57 14.02
C GLU A 275 38.09 -9.67 13.35
N TRP A 276 38.29 -9.34 12.06
CA TRP A 276 37.31 -8.60 11.26
C TRP A 276 35.95 -9.30 11.21
N LEU A 277 35.93 -10.62 11.03
CA LEU A 277 34.68 -11.39 10.99
C LEU A 277 33.97 -11.37 12.35
N ARG A 278 34.72 -11.48 13.45
CA ARG A 278 34.18 -11.39 14.82
C ARG A 278 33.58 -10.00 15.08
N ASN A 279 34.30 -8.93 14.74
CA ASN A 279 33.82 -7.55 14.89
C ASN A 279 32.57 -7.32 14.04
N THR A 280 32.61 -7.74 12.77
CA THR A 280 31.48 -7.65 11.84
C THR A 280 30.27 -8.45 12.34
N ALA A 281 30.48 -9.63 12.94
CA ALA A 281 29.40 -10.43 13.51
C ALA A 281 28.74 -9.74 14.72
N LEU A 282 29.55 -9.15 15.63
CA LEU A 282 29.05 -8.38 16.77
C LEU A 282 28.25 -7.16 16.30
N THR A 283 28.82 -6.32 15.42
CA THR A 283 28.12 -5.16 14.86
C THR A 283 26.88 -5.58 14.06
N GLY A 284 26.96 -6.68 13.32
CA GLY A 284 25.85 -7.26 12.57
C GLY A 284 24.69 -7.69 13.48
N SER A 285 24.99 -8.31 14.63
CA SER A 285 23.98 -8.68 15.62
C SER A 285 23.23 -7.46 16.17
N ILE A 286 23.94 -6.36 16.43
CA ILE A 286 23.35 -5.10 16.89
C ILE A 286 22.47 -4.49 15.79
N CYS A 287 22.98 -4.43 14.56
CA CYS A 287 22.24 -3.92 13.41
C CYS A 287 20.96 -4.73 13.14
N LEU A 288 21.01 -6.05 13.33
CA LEU A 288 19.85 -6.93 13.20
C LEU A 288 18.78 -6.59 14.24
N VAL A 289 19.15 -6.41 15.51
CA VAL A 289 18.21 -6.03 16.58
C VAL A 289 17.56 -4.68 16.26
N VAL A 290 18.35 -3.70 15.82
CA VAL A 290 17.84 -2.38 15.42
C VAL A 290 16.89 -2.49 14.22
N ALA A 291 17.25 -3.24 13.17
CA ALA A 291 16.41 -3.44 12.00
C ALA A 291 15.08 -4.12 12.34
N LEU A 292 15.10 -5.13 13.22
CA LEU A 292 13.89 -5.80 13.70
C LEU A 292 13.00 -4.84 14.51
N ALA A 293 13.58 -4.03 15.41
CA ALA A 293 12.83 -3.05 16.19
C ALA A 293 12.18 -1.97 15.31
N LEU A 294 12.91 -1.42 14.35
CA LEU A 294 12.40 -0.43 13.39
C LEU A 294 11.32 -1.03 12.47
N SER A 295 11.51 -2.28 12.03
CA SER A 295 10.53 -2.98 11.18
C SER A 295 9.25 -3.31 11.97
N LEU A 296 9.38 -3.71 13.24
CA LEU A 296 8.25 -3.98 14.13
C LEU A 296 7.44 -2.72 14.41
N THR A 297 8.10 -1.62 14.78
CA THR A 297 7.43 -0.34 15.03
C THR A 297 6.73 0.20 13.78
N THR A 298 7.38 0.10 12.61
CA THR A 298 6.77 0.44 11.32
C THR A 298 5.55 -0.46 11.02
N ALA A 299 5.65 -1.77 11.25
CA ALA A 299 4.54 -2.70 11.05
C ALA A 299 3.34 -2.39 11.98
N LEU A 300 3.61 -2.04 13.25
CA LEU A 300 2.58 -1.62 14.20
C LEU A 300 1.91 -0.32 13.77
N ALA A 301 2.68 0.66 13.28
CA ALA A 301 2.14 1.91 12.73
C ALA A 301 1.24 1.64 11.51
N ILE A 302 1.64 0.74 10.61
CA ILE A 302 0.84 0.33 9.45
C ILE A 302 -0.45 -0.37 9.90
N ARG A 303 -0.39 -1.22 10.92
CA ARG A 303 -1.58 -1.88 11.49
C ARG A 303 -2.56 -0.86 12.07
N ARG A 304 -2.05 0.11 12.86
CA ARG A 304 -2.87 1.20 13.43
C ARG A 304 -3.52 2.06 12.34
N TRP A 305 -2.75 2.48 11.34
CA TRP A 305 -3.27 3.25 10.20
C TRP A 305 -4.37 2.49 9.44
N ARG A 306 -4.18 1.18 9.20
CA ARG A 306 -5.21 0.34 8.55
C ARG A 306 -6.46 0.20 9.41
N SER A 307 -6.35 0.13 10.74
CA SER A 307 -7.53 0.08 11.60
C SER A 307 -8.31 1.40 11.58
N GLU A 308 -7.62 2.54 11.64
CA GLU A 308 -8.26 3.86 11.58
C GLU A 308 -8.99 4.08 10.26
N GLN A 309 -8.37 3.70 9.13
CA GLN A 309 -9.00 3.76 7.82
C GLN A 309 -10.28 2.90 7.72
N ARG A 310 -10.28 1.71 8.32
CA ARG A 310 -11.49 0.86 8.36
C ARG A 310 -12.61 1.47 9.19
N VAL A 311 -12.27 2.13 10.30
CA VAL A 311 -13.24 2.83 11.14
C VAL A 311 -13.84 4.02 10.38
N GLN A 312 -13.01 4.84 9.72
CA GLN A 312 -13.50 5.96 8.90
C GLN A 312 -14.41 5.51 7.76
N ALA A 313 -14.06 4.44 7.05
CA ALA A 313 -14.89 3.91 5.96
C ALA A 313 -16.26 3.41 6.46
N ARG A 314 -16.33 2.82 7.67
CA ARG A 314 -17.61 2.43 8.27
C ARG A 314 -18.45 3.65 8.64
N LEU A 315 -17.82 4.67 9.22
CA LEU A 315 -18.51 5.91 9.58
C LEU A 315 -19.08 6.64 8.36
N SER A 316 -18.38 6.66 7.23
CA SER A 316 -18.90 7.29 6.00
C SER A 316 -20.12 6.55 5.46
N VAL A 317 -20.09 5.21 5.43
CA VAL A 317 -21.23 4.40 4.97
C VAL A 317 -22.44 4.59 5.88
N THR A 318 -22.26 4.51 7.21
CA THR A 318 -23.37 4.75 8.15
C THR A 318 -23.90 6.18 8.07
N ALA A 319 -23.04 7.18 7.85
CA ALA A 319 -23.47 8.55 7.64
C ALA A 319 -24.32 8.70 6.36
N ASP A 320 -23.94 8.02 5.27
CA ASP A 320 -24.71 8.04 4.03
C ASP A 320 -26.05 7.29 4.16
N GLU A 321 -26.08 6.15 4.87
CA GLU A 321 -27.32 5.45 5.21
C GLU A 321 -28.27 6.33 6.03
N LEU A 322 -27.77 7.01 7.06
CA LEU A 322 -28.54 7.95 7.87
C LEU A 322 -29.09 9.12 7.04
N ARG A 323 -28.28 9.70 6.15
CA ARG A 323 -28.73 10.76 5.23
C ARG A 323 -29.85 10.26 4.32
N GLY A 324 -29.71 9.05 3.78
CA GLY A 324 -30.74 8.42 2.95
C GLY A 324 -32.05 8.19 3.72
N GLU A 325 -31.97 7.74 4.97
CA GLU A 325 -33.14 7.52 5.82
C GLU A 325 -33.84 8.84 6.20
N ILE A 326 -33.07 9.89 6.52
CA ILE A 326 -33.60 11.24 6.77
C ILE A 326 -34.35 11.73 5.52
N ALA A 327 -33.76 11.64 4.33
CA ALA A 327 -34.41 12.08 3.10
C ALA A 327 -35.71 11.32 2.81
N ARG A 328 -35.73 9.99 3.00
CA ARG A 328 -36.96 9.18 2.87
C ARG A 328 -38.03 9.63 3.85
N ARG A 329 -37.65 9.84 5.11
CA ARG A 329 -38.57 10.30 6.15
C ARG A 329 -39.17 11.67 5.80
N GLU A 330 -38.35 12.63 5.38
CA GLU A 330 -38.81 13.95 4.96
C GLU A 330 -39.79 13.88 3.78
N THR A 331 -39.51 13.04 2.78
CA THR A 331 -40.43 12.84 1.65
C THR A 331 -41.76 12.20 2.07
N ALA A 332 -41.73 11.25 3.00
CA ALA A 332 -42.94 10.61 3.53
C ALA A 332 -43.78 11.59 4.38
N GLU A 333 -43.14 12.39 5.23
CA GLU A 333 -43.81 13.42 6.04
C GLU A 333 -44.47 14.49 5.14
N ALA A 334 -43.78 14.95 4.09
CA ALA A 334 -44.33 15.89 3.11
C ALA A 334 -45.53 15.30 2.35
N GLY A 335 -45.45 14.04 1.92
CA GLY A 335 -46.54 13.33 1.26
C GLY A 335 -47.77 13.16 2.16
N LEU A 336 -47.55 12.84 3.44
CA LEU A 336 -48.63 12.69 4.42
C LEU A 336 -49.34 14.03 4.69
N MET A 337 -48.59 15.13 4.83
CA MET A 337 -49.18 16.47 4.96
C MET A 337 -50.03 16.84 3.74
N GLN A 338 -49.56 16.53 2.53
CA GLN A 338 -50.32 16.81 1.30
C GLN A 338 -51.59 15.95 1.21
N ALA A 339 -51.51 14.67 1.58
CA ALA A 339 -52.67 13.77 1.63
C ALA A 339 -53.73 14.26 2.63
N GLN A 340 -53.32 14.70 3.83
CA GLN A 340 -54.23 15.25 4.85
C GLN A 340 -54.93 16.54 4.38
N ARG A 341 -54.20 17.43 3.69
CA ARG A 341 -54.81 18.64 3.09
C ARG A 341 -55.87 18.29 2.06
N LEU A 342 -55.59 17.32 1.19
CA LEU A 342 -56.54 16.86 0.18
C LEU A 342 -57.77 16.17 0.81
N GLU A 343 -57.58 15.36 1.86
CA GLU A 343 -58.67 14.72 2.57
C GLU A 343 -59.59 15.74 3.26
N ALA A 344 -58.99 16.74 3.94
CA ALA A 344 -59.74 17.81 4.60
C ALA A 344 -60.54 18.63 3.57
N LEU A 345 -59.94 18.97 2.43
CA LEU A 345 -60.61 19.68 1.35
C LEU A 345 -61.75 18.85 0.74
N GLY A 346 -61.55 17.55 0.53
CA GLY A 346 -62.57 16.63 0.02
C GLY A 346 -63.78 16.49 0.94
N ARG A 347 -63.55 16.36 2.25
CA ARG A 347 -64.62 16.30 3.27
C ARG A 347 -65.43 17.59 3.35
N LEU A 348 -64.76 18.74 3.37
CA LEU A 348 -65.42 20.05 3.42
C LEU A 348 -66.24 20.31 2.16
N THR A 349 -65.68 20.04 0.98
CA THR A 349 -66.36 20.27 -0.30
C THR A 349 -67.57 19.34 -0.48
N GLY A 350 -67.46 18.08 -0.05
CA GLY A 350 -68.57 17.12 -0.12
C GLY A 350 -69.77 17.47 0.76
N GLY A 351 -69.53 17.99 1.97
CA GLY A 351 -70.59 18.47 2.87
C GLY A 351 -71.29 19.72 2.34
N ILE A 352 -70.50 20.72 1.93
CA ILE A 352 -71.02 21.98 1.38
C ILE A 352 -71.84 21.74 0.11
N ALA A 353 -71.33 20.93 -0.81
CA ALA A 353 -72.02 20.65 -2.07
C ALA A 353 -73.31 19.82 -1.88
N HIS A 354 -73.38 18.95 -0.86
CA HIS A 354 -74.65 18.31 -0.50
C HIS A 354 -75.72 19.35 -0.10
N ASP A 355 -75.34 20.32 0.74
CA ASP A 355 -76.28 21.34 1.23
C ASP A 355 -76.71 22.30 0.11
N PHE A 356 -75.81 22.65 -0.81
CA PHE A 356 -76.17 23.40 -2.02
C PHE A 356 -77.16 22.64 -2.91
N ASN A 357 -77.02 21.33 -3.06
CA ASN A 357 -77.96 20.52 -3.83
C ASN A 357 -79.35 20.52 -3.17
N ASN A 358 -79.41 20.47 -1.85
CA ASN A 358 -80.68 20.55 -1.11
C ASN A 358 -81.37 21.89 -1.35
N LEU A 359 -80.63 23.00 -1.26
CA LEU A 359 -81.15 24.34 -1.51
C LEU A 359 -81.61 24.53 -2.96
N LEU A 360 -80.80 24.12 -3.93
CA LEU A 360 -81.12 24.23 -5.36
C LEU A 360 -82.34 23.38 -5.73
N THR A 361 -82.47 22.18 -5.15
CA THR A 361 -83.64 21.32 -5.35
C THR A 361 -84.91 21.96 -4.80
N ALA A 362 -84.86 22.56 -3.62
CA ALA A 362 -85.99 23.27 -3.03
C ALA A 362 -86.41 24.48 -3.89
N ILE A 363 -85.45 25.31 -4.32
CA ILE A 363 -85.70 26.48 -5.17
C ILE A 363 -86.28 26.04 -6.52
N LEU A 364 -85.73 25.00 -7.14
CA LEU A 364 -86.25 24.46 -8.41
C LEU A 364 -87.69 23.96 -8.24
N GLY A 365 -87.99 23.29 -7.12
CA GLY A 365 -89.34 22.84 -6.77
C GLY A 365 -90.33 24.00 -6.65
N THR A 366 -89.95 25.09 -5.98
CA THR A 366 -90.81 26.30 -5.87
C THR A 366 -91.03 26.96 -7.22
N VAL A 367 -90.00 27.08 -8.05
CA VAL A 367 -90.13 27.62 -9.42
C VAL A 367 -91.08 26.76 -10.26
N HIS A 368 -90.98 25.43 -10.17
CA HIS A 368 -91.87 24.52 -10.90
C HIS A 368 -93.33 24.60 -10.42
N LEU A 369 -93.54 24.74 -9.11
CA LEU A 369 -94.88 24.95 -8.54
C LEU A 369 -95.49 26.29 -8.98
N LEU A 370 -94.69 27.36 -9.04
CA LEU A 370 -95.12 28.67 -9.54
C LEU A 370 -95.47 28.63 -11.04
N GLU A 371 -94.65 27.97 -11.87
CA GLU A 371 -94.93 27.75 -13.29
C GLU A 371 -96.27 27.01 -13.49
N ARG A 372 -96.54 26.00 -12.65
CA ARG A 372 -97.77 25.21 -12.72
C ARG A 372 -99.01 25.93 -12.19
N HIS A 373 -98.87 26.78 -11.17
CA HIS A 373 -99.99 27.48 -10.54
C HIS A 373 -100.44 28.73 -11.31
N ILE A 374 -99.51 29.45 -11.93
CA ILE A 374 -99.82 30.68 -12.69
C ILE A 374 -100.36 30.33 -14.11
N GLY A 375 -99.96 29.19 -14.68
CA GLY A 375 -100.59 28.61 -15.88
C GLY A 375 -100.73 29.57 -17.07
N ALA A 376 -101.79 29.39 -17.88
CA ALA A 376 -102.05 30.15 -19.12
C ALA A 376 -102.48 31.62 -18.91
N ALA A 377 -102.65 32.08 -17.66
CA ALA A 377 -103.05 33.45 -17.33
C ALA A 377 -101.86 34.39 -17.05
N ALA A 378 -100.62 33.89 -17.16
CA ALA A 378 -99.40 34.68 -16.94
C ALA A 378 -99.10 35.63 -18.11
N ASP A 379 -98.86 36.91 -17.80
CA ASP A 379 -98.25 37.88 -18.71
C ASP A 379 -96.90 37.34 -19.23
N ASP A 380 -96.58 37.58 -20.51
CA ASP A 380 -95.43 36.98 -21.20
C ASP A 380 -94.09 37.34 -20.51
N ARG A 381 -94.07 38.50 -19.83
CA ARG A 381 -92.95 38.97 -19.02
C ARG A 381 -92.70 38.11 -17.77
N VAL A 382 -93.75 37.59 -17.13
CA VAL A 382 -93.65 36.72 -15.93
C VAL A 382 -93.16 35.32 -16.33
N ARG A 383 -93.64 34.78 -17.44
CA ARG A 383 -93.16 33.51 -18.01
C ARG A 383 -91.67 33.57 -18.35
N LYS A 384 -91.21 34.68 -18.95
CA LYS A 384 -89.80 34.89 -19.25
C LYS A 384 -88.94 34.96 -17.99
N LEU A 385 -89.39 35.64 -16.92
CA LEU A 385 -88.68 35.71 -15.65
C LEU A 385 -88.57 34.35 -14.93
N LEU A 386 -89.65 33.55 -14.94
CA LEU A 386 -89.62 32.19 -14.37
C LEU A 386 -88.69 31.26 -15.15
N GLY A 387 -88.70 31.34 -16.49
CA GLY A 387 -87.75 30.60 -17.33
C GLY A 387 -86.30 30.96 -17.04
N VAL A 388 -85.99 32.26 -16.88
CA VAL A 388 -84.65 32.73 -16.49
C VAL A 388 -84.24 32.20 -15.11
N ALA A 389 -85.16 32.18 -14.13
CA ALA A 389 -84.90 31.66 -12.80
C ALA A 389 -84.64 30.15 -12.81
N ARG A 390 -85.47 29.37 -13.52
CA ARG A 390 -85.28 27.93 -13.69
C ARG A 390 -83.94 27.60 -14.33
N ASP A 391 -83.61 28.28 -15.43
CA ASP A 391 -82.35 28.07 -16.14
C ASP A 391 -81.15 28.46 -15.26
N ALA A 392 -81.28 29.48 -14.40
CA ALA A 392 -80.24 29.84 -13.43
C ALA A 392 -80.04 28.77 -12.35
N VAL A 393 -81.12 28.19 -11.81
CA VAL A 393 -81.06 27.11 -10.81
C VAL A 393 -80.50 25.82 -11.41
N GLN A 394 -80.90 25.47 -12.64
CA GLN A 394 -80.35 24.31 -13.35
C GLN A 394 -78.86 24.48 -13.69
N ARG A 395 -78.42 25.69 -14.04
CA ARG A 395 -76.98 26.00 -14.18
C ARG A 395 -76.25 25.88 -12.84
N GLY A 396 -76.85 26.35 -11.75
CA GLY A 396 -76.33 26.17 -10.39
C GLY A 396 -76.18 24.71 -9.98
N ALA A 397 -77.15 23.86 -10.32
CA ALA A 397 -77.12 22.43 -10.03
C ALA A 397 -76.03 21.70 -10.84
N LYS A 398 -75.85 22.05 -12.12
CA LYS A 398 -74.74 21.50 -12.94
C LYS A 398 -73.36 21.93 -12.42
N LEU A 399 -73.22 23.17 -11.98
CA LEU A 399 -72.00 23.66 -11.34
C LEU A 399 -71.72 22.91 -10.03
N ASN A 400 -72.73 22.70 -9.20
CA ASN A 400 -72.59 21.99 -7.94
C ASN A 400 -72.29 20.48 -8.14
N ALA A 401 -72.89 19.84 -9.15
CA ALA A 401 -72.54 18.47 -9.53
C ALA A 401 -71.10 18.35 -10.02
N SER A 402 -70.60 19.37 -10.73
CA SER A 402 -69.20 19.46 -11.17
C SER A 402 -68.22 19.59 -10.00
N LEU A 403 -68.61 20.31 -8.93
CA LEU A 403 -67.91 20.39 -7.65
C LEU A 403 -67.94 19.05 -6.88
N LEU A 404 -69.07 18.35 -6.89
CA LEU A 404 -69.25 17.06 -6.22
C LEU A 404 -68.42 15.95 -6.89
N ALA A 405 -68.29 15.98 -8.22
CA ALA A 405 -67.46 15.06 -9.00
C ALA A 405 -65.96 15.26 -8.74
N PHE A 406 -65.53 16.47 -8.38
CA PHE A 406 -64.17 16.74 -7.91
C PHE A 406 -63.93 16.16 -6.51
N ALA A 407 -64.93 16.25 -5.62
CA ALA A 407 -64.83 15.72 -4.25
C ALA A 407 -64.94 14.19 -4.18
N ARG A 408 -65.62 13.53 -5.13
CA ARG A 408 -65.75 12.07 -5.21
C ARG A 408 -64.85 11.50 -6.30
N ARG A 409 -63.81 10.74 -5.91
CA ARG A 409 -63.08 9.84 -6.83
C ARG A 409 -64.03 8.75 -7.37
N GLN A 410 -64.77 9.02 -8.43
CA GLN A 410 -65.44 7.97 -9.21
C GLN A 410 -64.36 7.10 -9.86
N ARG A 411 -64.51 5.77 -9.79
CA ARG A 411 -63.60 4.84 -10.48
C ARG A 411 -63.81 5.00 -11.99
N LEU A 412 -62.74 5.25 -12.73
CA LEU A 412 -62.76 5.27 -14.19
C LEU A 412 -63.04 3.85 -14.72
N HIS A 413 -63.95 3.72 -15.68
CA HIS A 413 -64.18 2.48 -16.42
C HIS A 413 -63.37 2.54 -17.72
N THR A 414 -62.08 2.28 -17.60
CA THR A 414 -61.15 2.35 -18.71
C THR A 414 -61.25 1.11 -19.61
N GLU A 415 -61.46 1.30 -20.91
CA GLU A 415 -61.55 0.25 -21.93
C GLU A 415 -60.69 0.58 -23.17
N SER A 416 -60.55 -0.39 -24.08
CA SER A 416 -59.92 -0.18 -25.40
C SER A 416 -60.96 0.41 -26.35
N LEU A 417 -60.67 1.59 -26.88
CA LEU A 417 -61.60 2.43 -27.63
C LEU A 417 -60.99 2.86 -28.96
N ASP A 418 -61.77 2.72 -30.04
CA ASP A 418 -61.51 3.43 -31.30
C ASP A 418 -61.92 4.90 -31.17
N ALA A 419 -60.94 5.79 -31.12
CA ALA A 419 -61.17 7.22 -30.98
C ALA A 419 -61.86 7.83 -32.21
N ASN A 420 -61.64 7.30 -33.42
CA ASN A 420 -62.31 7.79 -34.62
C ASN A 420 -63.79 7.43 -34.61
N GLU A 421 -64.13 6.20 -34.23
CA GLU A 421 -65.53 5.76 -34.12
C GLU A 421 -66.29 6.60 -33.09
N LEU A 422 -65.69 6.85 -31.92
CA LEU A 422 -66.29 7.72 -30.89
C LEU A 422 -66.47 9.15 -31.40
N VAL A 423 -65.45 9.74 -32.02
CA VAL A 423 -65.51 11.11 -32.56
C VAL A 423 -66.60 11.23 -33.63
N GLN A 424 -66.69 10.27 -34.55
CA GLN A 424 -67.71 10.26 -35.59
C GLN A 424 -69.12 10.12 -35.00
N GLY A 425 -69.31 9.17 -34.07
CA GLY A 425 -70.59 8.98 -33.37
C GLY A 425 -71.03 10.19 -32.56
N PHE A 426 -70.08 10.94 -31.99
CA PHE A 426 -70.34 12.10 -31.15
C PHE A 426 -70.41 13.44 -31.91
N THR A 427 -70.06 13.44 -33.20
CA THR A 427 -70.05 14.63 -34.08
C THR A 427 -71.38 15.42 -34.05
N PRO A 428 -72.58 14.80 -34.12
CA PRO A 428 -73.85 15.55 -34.09
C PRO A 428 -74.05 16.36 -32.80
N LEU A 429 -73.56 15.84 -31.67
CA LEU A 429 -73.65 16.50 -30.37
C LEU A 429 -72.65 17.66 -30.26
N ILE A 430 -71.42 17.47 -30.75
CA ILE A 430 -70.42 18.54 -30.83
C ILE A 430 -70.93 19.68 -31.71
N GLN A 431 -71.47 19.37 -32.88
CA GLN A 431 -71.99 20.38 -33.81
C GLN A 431 -73.15 21.18 -33.20
N ARG A 432 -74.06 20.50 -32.48
CA ARG A 432 -75.13 21.17 -31.71
C ARG A 432 -74.58 22.07 -30.61
N ALA A 433 -73.50 21.67 -29.93
CA ALA A 433 -72.88 22.46 -28.88
C ALA A 433 -72.16 23.71 -29.42
N LEU A 434 -71.54 23.60 -30.59
CA LEU A 434 -70.87 24.70 -31.30
C LEU A 434 -71.88 25.74 -31.85
N GLY A 435 -73.07 25.32 -32.26
CA GLY A 435 -74.13 26.19 -32.78
C GLY A 435 -73.93 26.57 -34.26
N GLU A 436 -74.89 27.29 -34.84
CA GLU A 436 -74.94 27.56 -36.30
C GLU A 436 -73.81 28.48 -36.80
N ALA A 437 -73.21 29.29 -35.93
CA ALA A 437 -72.16 30.24 -36.30
C ALA A 437 -70.76 29.60 -36.44
N VAL A 438 -70.58 28.34 -36.05
CA VAL A 438 -69.28 27.67 -36.02
C VAL A 438 -69.32 26.40 -36.85
N THR A 439 -68.41 26.28 -37.82
CA THR A 439 -68.28 25.10 -38.67
C THR A 439 -67.33 24.08 -38.02
N LEU A 440 -67.74 22.82 -37.95
CA LEU A 440 -66.90 21.71 -37.49
C LEU A 440 -66.26 21.00 -38.69
N ALA A 441 -64.94 20.89 -38.69
CA ALA A 441 -64.16 20.11 -39.66
C ALA A 441 -63.49 18.92 -38.96
N LEU A 442 -63.54 17.75 -39.58
CA LEU A 442 -62.92 16.52 -39.06
C LEU A 442 -61.75 16.12 -39.94
N VAL A 443 -60.59 15.87 -39.33
CA VAL A 443 -59.39 15.34 -39.98
C VAL A 443 -58.97 14.10 -39.20
N LEU A 444 -59.50 12.94 -39.60
CA LEU A 444 -59.32 11.69 -38.86
C LEU A 444 -58.31 10.81 -39.58
N ASP A 445 -57.30 10.34 -38.86
CA ASP A 445 -56.30 9.41 -39.39
C ASP A 445 -56.94 8.01 -39.56
N PRO A 446 -57.04 7.46 -40.78
CA PRO A 446 -57.70 6.17 -41.01
C PRO A 446 -56.96 4.97 -40.40
N GLU A 447 -55.67 5.11 -40.06
CA GLU A 447 -54.84 4.05 -39.46
C GLU A 447 -54.57 4.30 -37.96
N LEU A 448 -55.47 5.00 -37.27
CA LEU A 448 -55.32 5.33 -35.86
C LEU A 448 -55.40 4.08 -34.97
N PRO A 449 -54.42 3.84 -34.07
CA PRO A 449 -54.49 2.72 -33.14
C PRO A 449 -55.56 2.96 -32.06
N ALA A 450 -56.02 1.88 -31.42
CA ALA A 450 -56.97 1.98 -30.31
C ALA A 450 -56.32 2.68 -29.11
N CYS A 451 -57.10 3.48 -28.39
CA CYS A 451 -56.64 4.19 -27.20
C CYS A 451 -57.29 3.62 -25.93
N ARG A 452 -56.62 3.78 -24.80
CA ARG A 452 -57.13 3.34 -23.49
C ARG A 452 -57.81 4.50 -22.77
N ALA A 453 -59.14 4.53 -22.75
CA ALA A 453 -59.94 5.62 -22.17
C ALA A 453 -61.29 5.15 -21.60
N ASP A 454 -61.95 6.00 -20.81
CA ASP A 454 -63.37 5.85 -20.46
C ASP A 454 -64.19 6.66 -21.48
N ALA A 455 -65.08 6.00 -22.23
CA ALA A 455 -65.80 6.61 -23.35
C ALA A 455 -66.64 7.82 -22.92
N ALA A 456 -67.38 7.70 -21.80
CA ALA A 456 -68.26 8.77 -21.32
C ALA A 456 -67.45 10.00 -20.83
N GLN A 457 -66.28 9.76 -20.22
CA GLN A 457 -65.40 10.85 -19.81
C GLN A 457 -64.70 11.51 -21.00
N LEU A 458 -64.35 10.75 -22.04
CA LEU A 458 -63.77 11.31 -23.26
C LEU A 458 -64.80 12.15 -24.04
N GLU A 459 -66.04 11.69 -24.17
CA GLU A 459 -67.14 12.48 -24.74
C GLU A 459 -67.36 13.79 -23.99
N ALA A 460 -67.39 13.74 -22.65
CA ALA A 460 -67.51 14.92 -21.80
C ALA A 460 -66.31 15.87 -21.97
N ALA A 461 -65.09 15.34 -22.11
CA ALA A 461 -63.90 16.12 -22.36
C ALA A 461 -63.97 16.84 -23.71
N LEU A 462 -64.32 16.14 -24.79
CA LEU A 462 -64.49 16.72 -26.12
C LEU A 462 -65.59 17.79 -26.15
N LEU A 463 -66.70 17.55 -25.46
CA LEU A 463 -67.78 18.53 -25.34
C LEU A 463 -67.33 19.79 -24.59
N ASN A 464 -66.57 19.65 -23.51
CA ASN A 464 -66.02 20.78 -22.75
C ASN A 464 -65.04 21.61 -23.61
N LEU A 465 -64.18 20.95 -24.38
CA LEU A 465 -63.28 21.61 -25.32
C LEU A 465 -64.04 22.33 -26.43
N ALA A 466 -65.08 21.71 -26.99
CA ALA A 466 -65.93 22.32 -28.02
C ALA A 466 -66.66 23.57 -27.51
N ILE A 467 -67.22 23.52 -26.29
CA ILE A 467 -67.86 24.68 -25.66
C ILE A 467 -66.85 25.80 -25.44
N ASN A 468 -65.63 25.48 -25.00
CA ASN A 468 -64.56 26.46 -24.82
C ASN A 468 -64.15 27.09 -26.16
N ALA A 469 -64.02 26.30 -27.22
CA ALA A 469 -63.71 26.77 -28.56
C ALA A 469 -64.79 27.71 -29.12
N ARG A 470 -66.08 27.34 -28.99
CA ARG A 470 -67.19 28.22 -29.38
C ARG A 470 -67.15 29.55 -28.65
N ASP A 471 -66.98 29.51 -27.34
CA ASP A 471 -66.98 30.72 -26.51
C ASP A 471 -65.77 31.64 -26.83
N ALA A 472 -64.68 31.07 -27.36
CA ALA A 472 -63.53 31.82 -27.88
C ALA A 472 -63.78 32.44 -29.27
N MET A 473 -64.85 32.06 -29.98
CA MET A 473 -65.22 32.54 -31.32
C MET A 473 -66.60 33.24 -31.34
N PRO A 474 -66.76 34.39 -30.66
CA PRO A 474 -68.06 35.09 -30.60
C PRO A 474 -68.57 35.59 -31.96
N ARG A 475 -67.72 35.67 -32.98
CA ARG A 475 -68.05 36.09 -34.36
C ARG A 475 -68.26 34.90 -35.31
N GLY A 476 -68.28 33.67 -34.80
CA GLY A 476 -68.25 32.46 -35.61
C GLY A 476 -66.83 32.12 -36.08
N GLY A 477 -66.68 30.96 -36.72
CA GLY A 477 -65.37 30.46 -37.16
C GLY A 477 -65.37 28.96 -37.48
N THR A 478 -64.18 28.37 -37.52
CA THR A 478 -64.00 26.94 -37.80
C THR A 478 -63.31 26.26 -36.62
N VAL A 479 -63.89 25.16 -36.14
CA VAL A 479 -63.22 24.22 -35.23
C VAL A 479 -62.77 23.02 -36.04
N THR A 480 -61.49 22.67 -35.94
CA THR A 480 -60.95 21.46 -36.56
C THR A 480 -60.62 20.45 -35.48
N LEU A 481 -61.23 19.27 -35.56
CA LEU A 481 -60.89 18.15 -34.69
C LEU A 481 -60.05 17.14 -35.48
N THR A 482 -58.86 16.87 -34.96
CA THR A 482 -57.85 16.03 -35.61
C THR A 482 -57.47 14.85 -34.73
N THR A 483 -57.42 13.65 -35.31
CA THR A 483 -56.84 12.48 -34.65
C THR A 483 -55.56 12.07 -35.37
N ARG A 484 -54.54 11.66 -34.62
CA ARG A 484 -53.28 11.14 -35.19
C ARG A 484 -52.52 10.28 -34.18
N PRO A 485 -51.68 9.32 -34.63
CA PRO A 485 -50.70 8.70 -33.75
C PRO A 485 -49.65 9.74 -33.30
N ALA A 486 -49.14 9.56 -32.08
CA ALA A 486 -48.11 10.41 -31.50
C ALA A 486 -47.19 9.58 -30.61
N ARG A 487 -45.89 9.87 -30.65
CA ARG A 487 -44.92 9.27 -29.74
C ARG A 487 -44.38 10.35 -28.82
N LEU A 488 -44.52 10.17 -27.51
CA LEU A 488 -44.03 11.12 -26.52
C LEU A 488 -42.71 10.62 -25.94
N ASP A 489 -41.71 11.50 -25.93
CA ASP A 489 -40.40 11.25 -25.34
C ASP A 489 -40.30 11.82 -23.91
N GLN A 490 -39.19 11.52 -23.23
CA GLN A 490 -38.97 11.93 -21.84
C GLN A 490 -38.84 13.45 -21.68
N THR A 491 -38.44 14.17 -22.73
CA THR A 491 -38.31 15.64 -22.75
C THR A 491 -39.66 16.35 -22.87
N LEU A 492 -40.59 15.81 -23.66
CA LEU A 492 -41.96 16.33 -23.80
C LEU A 492 -42.83 16.06 -22.55
N LEU A 493 -42.47 15.06 -21.74
CA LEU A 493 -43.22 14.63 -20.55
C LEU A 493 -42.72 15.26 -19.23
N ALA A 494 -41.74 16.17 -19.27
CA ALA A 494 -41.07 16.72 -18.08
C ALA A 494 -42.02 17.40 -17.07
N SER A 495 -43.20 17.84 -17.51
CA SER A 495 -44.23 18.49 -16.70
C SER A 495 -45.29 17.51 -16.12
N ASN A 496 -45.26 16.22 -16.47
CA ASN A 496 -46.18 15.19 -15.94
C ASN A 496 -45.45 13.89 -15.54
N PRO A 497 -45.07 13.71 -14.25
CA PRO A 497 -44.35 12.53 -13.77
C PRO A 497 -45.13 11.21 -13.84
N ASP A 498 -46.46 11.26 -14.01
CA ASP A 498 -47.33 10.08 -14.11
C ASP A 498 -47.47 9.54 -15.55
N ALA A 499 -47.05 10.32 -16.56
CA ALA A 499 -47.04 9.90 -17.96
C ALA A 499 -45.71 9.22 -18.33
N LYS A 500 -45.76 8.16 -19.13
CA LYS A 500 -44.58 7.36 -19.50
C LYS A 500 -44.21 7.62 -20.96
N PRO A 501 -42.92 7.68 -21.32
CA PRO A 501 -42.51 7.72 -22.72
C PRO A 501 -43.06 6.49 -23.47
N GLY A 502 -43.62 6.71 -24.66
CA GLY A 502 -44.29 5.64 -25.40
C GLY A 502 -45.19 6.14 -26.52
N ASP A 503 -46.01 5.24 -27.04
CA ASP A 503 -46.95 5.49 -28.13
C ASP A 503 -48.32 5.90 -27.57
N TYR A 504 -48.89 6.94 -28.18
CA TYR A 504 -50.08 7.65 -27.76
C TYR A 504 -50.99 7.94 -28.96
N VAL A 505 -52.29 8.00 -28.70
CA VAL A 505 -53.27 8.58 -29.62
C VAL A 505 -53.47 10.04 -29.25
N ALA A 506 -53.23 10.94 -30.19
CA ALA A 506 -53.43 12.37 -30.02
C ALA A 506 -54.77 12.80 -30.63
N ILE A 507 -55.64 13.40 -29.80
CA ILE A 507 -56.88 14.04 -30.23
C ILE A 507 -56.73 15.54 -30.01
N SER A 508 -56.71 16.30 -31.10
CA SER A 508 -56.49 17.75 -31.08
C SER A 508 -57.75 18.49 -31.48
N LEU A 509 -58.13 19.51 -30.71
CA LEU A 509 -59.20 20.43 -31.06
C LEU A 509 -58.61 21.82 -31.25
N ARG A 510 -58.67 22.30 -32.49
CA ARG A 510 -58.18 23.63 -32.91
C ARG A 510 -59.34 24.57 -33.16
N ASP A 511 -59.31 25.73 -32.52
CA ASP A 511 -60.19 26.86 -32.82
C ASP A 511 -59.42 28.03 -33.43
N VAL A 512 -60.15 28.91 -34.14
CA VAL A 512 -59.63 30.18 -34.70
C VAL A 512 -60.15 31.39 -33.91
N GLY A 513 -60.30 31.22 -32.60
CA GLY A 513 -60.85 32.22 -31.69
C GLY A 513 -59.83 33.26 -31.20
N THR A 514 -60.13 33.87 -30.06
CA THR A 514 -59.32 34.97 -29.50
C THR A 514 -57.96 34.55 -28.95
N GLY A 515 -57.71 33.24 -28.76
CA GLY A 515 -56.50 32.73 -28.11
C GLY A 515 -56.35 33.18 -26.64
N MET A 516 -55.23 32.79 -26.01
CA MET A 516 -54.90 33.06 -24.61
C MET A 516 -53.48 33.62 -24.46
N PRO A 517 -53.25 34.64 -23.62
CA PRO A 517 -51.89 35.10 -23.28
C PRO A 517 -51.20 34.12 -22.32
N ALA A 518 -49.86 34.14 -22.27
CA ALA A 518 -49.05 33.23 -21.45
C ALA A 518 -49.45 33.19 -19.96
N ALA A 519 -49.78 34.36 -19.38
CA ALA A 519 -50.23 34.46 -17.99
C ALA A 519 -51.57 33.73 -17.70
N VAL A 520 -52.41 33.53 -18.73
CA VAL A 520 -53.65 32.74 -18.64
C VAL A 520 -53.32 31.26 -18.82
N LEU A 521 -52.41 30.90 -19.73
CA LEU A 521 -51.98 29.52 -19.97
C LEU A 521 -51.37 28.85 -18.72
N GLU A 522 -50.56 29.58 -17.94
CA GLU A 522 -49.97 29.06 -16.69
C GLU A 522 -51.02 28.65 -15.66
N ARG A 523 -52.20 29.27 -15.70
CA ARG A 523 -53.25 29.12 -14.69
C ARG A 523 -54.48 28.40 -15.22
N VAL A 524 -54.49 28.03 -16.50
CA VAL A 524 -55.69 27.53 -17.20
C VAL A 524 -56.20 26.19 -16.64
N PHE A 525 -55.31 25.44 -15.97
CA PHE A 525 -55.64 24.18 -15.30
C PHE A 525 -56.02 24.36 -13.81
N GLU A 526 -55.90 25.57 -13.25
CA GLU A 526 -56.35 25.86 -11.88
C GLU A 526 -57.88 25.72 -11.78
N PRO A 527 -58.40 24.97 -10.79
CA PRO A 527 -59.83 24.91 -10.56
C PRO A 527 -60.44 26.31 -10.33
N PHE A 528 -61.62 26.57 -10.90
CA PHE A 528 -62.37 27.82 -10.82
C PHE A 528 -61.75 29.03 -11.55
N PHE A 529 -60.59 28.87 -12.18
CA PHE A 529 -60.00 29.93 -12.97
C PHE A 529 -60.80 30.14 -14.27
N THR A 530 -61.30 31.36 -14.51
CA THR A 530 -62.01 31.71 -15.73
C THR A 530 -61.76 33.17 -16.12
N THR A 531 -61.61 33.42 -17.41
CA THR A 531 -61.51 34.77 -18.00
C THR A 531 -62.87 35.32 -18.44
N LYS A 532 -63.96 34.54 -18.26
CA LYS A 532 -65.33 34.92 -18.65
C LYS A 532 -66.00 35.79 -17.58
N PRO A 533 -66.93 36.70 -17.95
CA PRO A 533 -67.70 37.49 -17.00
C PRO A 533 -68.46 36.62 -15.99
N GLN A 534 -68.72 37.18 -14.81
CA GLN A 534 -69.38 36.49 -13.69
C GLN A 534 -70.70 35.84 -14.15
N GLY A 535 -70.84 34.53 -13.93
CA GLY A 535 -72.02 33.74 -14.31
C GLY A 535 -72.00 33.12 -15.72
N LYS A 536 -70.99 33.40 -16.56
CA LYS A 536 -70.84 32.79 -17.90
C LYS A 536 -69.74 31.73 -18.00
N GLY A 537 -68.86 31.62 -17.01
CA GLY A 537 -67.82 30.59 -16.95
C GLY A 537 -67.67 30.03 -15.54
N THR A 538 -67.55 28.70 -15.44
CA THR A 538 -67.38 27.99 -14.15
C THR A 538 -65.92 27.77 -13.79
N GLY A 539 -65.01 27.86 -14.76
CA GLY A 539 -63.59 27.58 -14.57
C GLY A 539 -63.27 26.12 -14.25
N LEU A 540 -64.21 25.19 -14.48
CA LEU A 540 -64.06 23.78 -14.12
C LEU A 540 -63.82 22.85 -15.33
N GLY A 541 -64.18 23.28 -16.55
CA GLY A 541 -64.16 22.41 -17.72
C GLY A 541 -62.76 21.90 -18.06
N LEU A 542 -61.77 22.79 -18.13
CA LEU A 542 -60.41 22.41 -18.51
C LEU A 542 -59.63 21.71 -17.39
N SER A 543 -59.88 22.07 -16.13
CA SER A 543 -59.32 21.36 -14.97
C SER A 543 -59.85 19.92 -14.87
N GLN A 544 -61.11 19.68 -15.25
CA GLN A 544 -61.69 18.33 -15.32
C GLN A 544 -61.05 17.50 -16.43
N VAL A 545 -60.89 18.08 -17.63
CA VAL A 545 -60.19 17.43 -18.76
C VAL A 545 -58.77 17.05 -18.36
N PHE A 546 -58.04 17.98 -17.75
CA PHE A 546 -56.66 17.74 -17.28
C PHE A 546 -56.58 16.63 -16.23
N GLY A 547 -57.48 16.64 -15.23
CA GLY A 547 -57.52 15.61 -14.19
C GLY A 547 -57.84 14.21 -14.73
N PHE A 548 -58.80 14.11 -15.65
CA PHE A 548 -59.17 12.86 -16.32
C PHE A 548 -57.98 12.28 -17.12
N ILE A 549 -57.35 13.10 -17.95
CA ILE A 549 -56.24 12.64 -18.79
C ILE A 549 -55.03 12.20 -17.95
N ARG A 550 -54.71 12.91 -16.86
CA ARG A 550 -53.66 12.48 -15.93
C ARG A 550 -53.98 11.15 -15.25
N GLN A 551 -55.23 10.90 -14.86
CA GLN A 551 -55.63 9.63 -14.24
C GLN A 551 -55.48 8.43 -15.18
N LEU A 552 -55.53 8.64 -16.50
CA LEU A 552 -55.26 7.62 -17.50
C LEU A 552 -53.76 7.41 -17.77
N GLY A 553 -52.86 8.18 -17.16
CA GLY A 553 -51.43 8.22 -17.53
C GLY A 553 -51.17 8.96 -18.85
N GLY A 554 -52.12 9.80 -19.27
CA GLY A 554 -52.05 10.63 -20.47
C GLY A 554 -51.40 11.99 -20.25
N HIS A 555 -51.33 12.79 -21.30
CA HIS A 555 -50.78 14.15 -21.26
C HIS A 555 -51.71 15.14 -21.97
N VAL A 556 -51.75 16.40 -21.53
CA VAL A 556 -52.50 17.48 -22.20
C VAL A 556 -51.52 18.59 -22.55
N ALA A 557 -51.47 18.95 -23.84
CA ALA A 557 -50.72 20.09 -24.32
C ALA A 557 -51.67 21.17 -24.85
N ILE A 558 -51.35 22.44 -24.61
CA ILE A 558 -52.10 23.58 -25.12
C ILE A 558 -51.11 24.51 -25.81
N ASP A 559 -51.38 24.79 -27.08
CA ASP A 559 -50.73 25.86 -27.83
C ASP A 559 -51.79 26.94 -28.11
N SER A 560 -51.52 28.19 -27.72
CA SER A 560 -52.47 29.28 -27.91
C SER A 560 -51.72 30.59 -28.06
N THR A 561 -52.09 31.34 -29.10
CA THR A 561 -51.52 32.65 -29.40
C THR A 561 -52.64 33.68 -29.42
N PRO A 562 -52.53 34.81 -28.69
CA PRO A 562 -53.55 35.85 -28.70
C PRO A 562 -53.89 36.32 -30.11
N GLY A 563 -55.16 36.24 -30.49
CA GLY A 563 -55.67 36.63 -31.80
C GLY A 563 -55.60 35.55 -32.90
N GLU A 564 -54.92 34.42 -32.67
CA GLU A 564 -54.74 33.37 -33.69
C GLU A 564 -55.52 32.07 -33.38
N GLY A 565 -56.05 31.94 -32.15
CA GLY A 565 -56.82 30.80 -31.69
C GLY A 565 -56.06 29.89 -30.72
N SER A 566 -56.61 28.71 -30.46
CA SER A 566 -56.02 27.73 -29.54
C SER A 566 -56.07 26.32 -30.11
N VAL A 567 -55.08 25.50 -29.76
CA VAL A 567 -55.02 24.07 -30.03
C VAL A 567 -54.86 23.34 -28.71
N VAL A 568 -55.86 22.55 -28.33
CA VAL A 568 -55.78 21.66 -27.17
C VAL A 568 -55.58 20.24 -27.66
N THR A 569 -54.48 19.60 -27.26
CA THR A 569 -54.14 18.23 -27.64
C THR A 569 -54.22 17.31 -26.43
N LEU A 570 -55.08 16.30 -26.51
CA LEU A 570 -55.20 15.22 -25.53
C LEU A 570 -54.39 14.03 -26.02
N TYR A 571 -53.41 13.59 -25.24
CA TYR A 571 -52.62 12.39 -25.49
C TYR A 571 -53.13 11.26 -24.60
N LEU A 572 -53.72 10.25 -25.23
CA LEU A 572 -54.25 9.05 -24.60
C LEU A 572 -53.29 7.88 -24.85
N PRO A 573 -52.93 7.07 -23.85
CA PRO A 573 -52.06 5.92 -24.08
C PRO A 573 -52.68 4.97 -25.11
N GLU A 574 -51.86 4.41 -25.98
CA GLU A 574 -52.28 3.34 -26.89
C GLU A 574 -52.75 2.12 -26.09
N ALA A 575 -53.81 1.46 -26.56
CA ALA A 575 -54.32 0.24 -25.96
C ALA A 575 -53.53 -0.97 -26.45
N GLU A 576 -53.08 -1.83 -25.53
CA GLU A 576 -52.35 -3.06 -25.85
C GLU A 576 -53.26 -4.19 -26.42
N GLU A 577 -54.58 -4.01 -26.40
CA GLU A 577 -55.58 -4.98 -26.88
C GLU A 577 -56.55 -4.35 -27.90
N LEU A 578 -56.85 -5.07 -29.00
CA LEU A 578 -57.77 -4.65 -30.07
C LEU A 578 -59.21 -4.38 -29.54
N PRO A 579 -59.98 -3.46 -30.16
CA PRO A 579 -61.28 -3.01 -29.66
C PRO A 579 -62.26 -4.18 -29.43
N ALA A 580 -62.84 -4.26 -28.24
CA ALA A 580 -63.89 -5.23 -27.96
C ALA A 580 -65.20 -4.74 -28.63
N ALA A 581 -65.73 -5.53 -29.57
CA ALA A 581 -67.00 -5.25 -30.25
C ALA A 581 -68.15 -4.94 -29.25
N PRO A 582 -69.09 -4.03 -29.59
CA PRO A 582 -70.09 -3.53 -28.66
C PRO A 582 -70.96 -4.66 -28.08
N ARG A 583 -70.81 -4.89 -26.77
CA ARG A 583 -71.62 -5.86 -26.02
C ARG A 583 -73.03 -5.31 -25.81
N ARG A 584 -74.02 -5.91 -26.48
CA ARG A 584 -75.42 -5.80 -26.07
C ARG A 584 -75.58 -6.29 -24.61
N PRO A 585 -76.34 -5.61 -23.75
CA PRO A 585 -76.50 -6.03 -22.36
C PRO A 585 -77.20 -7.38 -22.27
N ALA A 586 -76.52 -8.37 -21.69
CA ALA A 586 -77.10 -9.68 -21.40
C ALA A 586 -78.01 -9.62 -20.16
N PRO A 587 -79.09 -10.43 -20.09
CA PRO A 587 -80.11 -10.31 -19.05
C PRO A 587 -79.61 -10.75 -17.67
N CYS A 588 -80.09 -10.07 -16.63
CA CYS A 588 -79.83 -10.34 -15.22
C CYS A 588 -80.11 -11.81 -14.82
N CYS A 589 -79.07 -12.59 -14.51
CA CYS A 589 -79.23 -13.81 -13.71
C CYS A 589 -79.27 -13.45 -12.22
N ARG A 590 -80.36 -13.84 -11.55
CA ARG A 590 -80.58 -13.70 -10.10
C ARG A 590 -79.51 -14.47 -9.28
N PRO A 591 -79.13 -13.99 -8.09
CA PRO A 591 -78.23 -14.71 -7.20
C PRO A 591 -78.96 -15.90 -6.55
N ARG A 592 -78.30 -17.07 -6.50
CA ARG A 592 -78.72 -18.22 -5.68
C ARG A 592 -78.31 -17.99 -4.21
N PRO A 593 -79.13 -18.40 -3.23
CA PRO A 593 -78.88 -18.14 -1.82
C PRO A 593 -77.86 -19.11 -1.21
N SER A 594 -77.10 -18.60 -0.24
CA SER A 594 -76.23 -19.33 0.68
C SER A 594 -77.01 -20.22 1.66
N PRO A 595 -76.54 -21.42 2.05
CA PRO A 595 -77.08 -22.11 3.20
C PRO A 595 -76.44 -21.63 4.50
N ALA A 596 -77.31 -21.33 5.45
CA ALA A 596 -77.06 -21.01 6.85
C ALA A 596 -76.80 -22.27 7.69
N TRP A 597 -75.96 -22.09 8.72
CA TRP A 597 -75.98 -22.64 10.09
C TRP A 597 -76.59 -24.03 10.37
N LEU A 598 -75.83 -24.90 11.07
CA LEU A 598 -76.27 -25.68 12.24
C LEU A 598 -75.05 -26.19 13.05
N ALA A 599 -75.18 -26.17 14.37
CA ALA A 599 -74.13 -26.33 15.39
C ALA A 599 -74.12 -27.76 16.04
N PRO A 600 -73.25 -28.06 17.05
CA PRO A 600 -72.65 -29.38 17.35
C PRO A 600 -73.40 -30.25 18.38
N PRO A 601 -72.91 -31.47 18.70
CA PRO A 601 -72.31 -31.72 20.04
C PRO A 601 -71.14 -32.76 20.06
N SER A 602 -70.05 -32.49 20.79
CA SER A 602 -69.67 -32.95 22.15
C SER A 602 -69.27 -34.44 22.26
N TRP A 603 -68.09 -34.77 22.81
CA TRP A 603 -67.86 -35.88 23.76
C TRP A 603 -66.42 -35.79 24.37
N TRP A 604 -66.38 -35.39 25.65
CA TRP A 604 -65.49 -35.77 26.76
C TRP A 604 -63.95 -35.58 26.64
N SER A 605 -63.33 -34.56 27.28
CA SER A 605 -62.99 -34.41 28.72
C SER A 605 -61.82 -35.31 29.17
N ARG A 606 -60.87 -34.95 30.04
CA ARG A 606 -60.80 -33.94 31.11
C ARG A 606 -59.38 -34.05 31.72
N MET A 607 -58.85 -32.92 32.21
CA MET A 607 -58.15 -32.74 33.51
C MET A 607 -56.91 -33.64 33.81
N THR A 608 -55.82 -33.20 34.45
CA THR A 608 -55.48 -32.01 35.24
C THR A 608 -54.01 -32.14 35.67
N SER A 609 -53.40 -31.00 35.96
CA SER A 609 -52.49 -30.74 37.08
C SER A 609 -51.13 -31.46 37.19
N GLY A 610 -50.08 -30.63 37.26
CA GLY A 610 -49.32 -30.57 38.51
C GLY A 610 -47.85 -30.97 38.46
N CYS A 611 -46.99 -29.95 38.36
CA CYS A 611 -45.88 -29.71 39.29
C CYS A 611 -44.92 -30.88 39.64
N GLY A 612 -43.66 -30.82 39.22
CA GLY A 612 -42.66 -31.73 39.80
C GLY A 612 -41.25 -31.70 39.23
N ARG A 613 -40.42 -30.79 39.76
CA ARG A 613 -38.98 -30.97 40.09
C ARG A 613 -37.96 -31.35 39.00
N TRP A 614 -37.13 -30.35 38.74
CA TRP A 614 -35.66 -30.41 38.74
C TRP A 614 -35.00 -31.47 39.66
N ARG A 615 -34.09 -32.29 39.09
CA ARG A 615 -32.66 -32.47 39.48
C ARG A 615 -32.06 -33.65 38.70
N ARG A 616 -31.06 -33.39 37.84
CA ARG A 616 -29.60 -33.53 38.07
C ARG A 616 -29.07 -34.97 38.20
N ARG A 617 -28.20 -35.27 37.21
CA ARG A 617 -26.89 -35.96 37.29
C ARG A 617 -26.88 -37.46 37.59
N ARG A 618 -26.33 -38.26 36.66
CA ARG A 618 -24.94 -38.77 36.54
C ARG A 618 -24.93 -39.72 35.32
N CYS A 619 -24.06 -39.54 34.32
CA CYS A 619 -22.73 -40.18 34.17
C CYS A 619 -22.72 -41.63 34.70
N ALA A 620 -22.29 -42.67 34.01
CA ALA A 620 -21.75 -42.89 32.67
C ALA A 620 -21.77 -44.43 32.46
N MET A 621 -21.80 -44.88 31.19
CA MET A 621 -21.12 -46.05 30.58
C MET A 621 -20.79 -47.32 31.40
N PRO A 622 -20.77 -48.54 30.80
CA PRO A 622 -19.93 -48.78 29.61
C PRO A 622 -20.40 -49.85 28.60
N ALA A 623 -19.67 -49.85 27.46
CA ALA A 623 -19.22 -50.95 26.60
C ALA A 623 -20.25 -52.01 26.15
N ILE A 624 -20.27 -52.40 24.87
CA ILE A 624 -19.34 -53.40 24.29
C ILE A 624 -19.48 -53.37 22.76
N GLY A 625 -18.37 -53.51 22.05
CA GLY A 625 -18.32 -53.76 20.59
C GLY A 625 -17.10 -53.16 19.93
#